data_AF-A0A9Q3I202-F1
#
_entry.id   AF-A0A9Q3I202-F1
#
_cell.length_a   1.000
_cell.length_b   1.000
_cell.length_c   1.000
_cell.angle_alpha   90.00
_cell.angle_beta   90.00
_cell.angle_gamma   90.00
#
_symmetry.space_group_name_H-M   'P 1'
#
loop_
_entity.id
_entity.type
_entity.pdbx_description
1 polymer ?
#
loop_
_entity_poly.entity_id
_entity_poly.type
_entity_poly.pdbx_seq_one_letter_code
_entity_poly.pdbx_strand_id
1 'polypeptide(L)'
;MRYKPQFIYLVGLITAPNQPNTSTINNILKPLVDELLKLDQKINIQTFQIPNGRNIRIILAALIGDIIATHKVSGFASHSAHQPCSWCEVIRKDLEKVTIAKKRNKNYTLGLSVRWCNEKAIRQREILVKKTGVRWSDLNFLPYWDPSKDVVLGVMHNWYEGILQHHFWYCWGMNKISKNDFQTLIGGELTEESTETSENNESSGSTIQALTNAVKKEILSSVLQVLVPSGLTCMPKGLGEARNGKLKASKWHSQFSIYLPLTFVDSIVKIEMFYEDLIQHQCLLDNFSSLVQCTNIISSKRVNEEYCQIFEEEYRNYTETSRRIFSNMEILPNHHYALHILEQMRWWGPLSGASEFAGERLVGILQNFKKNSTPSM
;
A
#
# COMPACT_ATOMS: atom_id res chain seq x y z
N MET A 1 -7.26 -2.01 -21.63
CA MET A 1 -7.46 -0.79 -22.44
C MET A 1 -6.96 0.46 -21.72
N ARG A 2 -7.32 0.70 -20.44
CA ARG A 2 -7.03 1.95 -19.69
C ARG A 2 -5.56 2.42 -19.62
N TYR A 3 -4.58 1.51 -19.67
CA TYR A 3 -3.17 1.83 -19.43
C TYR A 3 -2.26 1.68 -20.65
N LYS A 4 -2.84 1.72 -21.85
CA LYS A 4 -2.01 1.78 -23.06
C LYS A 4 -1.46 3.20 -23.22
N PRO A 5 -0.21 3.39 -23.68
CA PRO A 5 0.41 4.72 -23.79
C PRO A 5 -0.44 5.76 -24.53
N GLN A 6 -1.19 5.36 -25.56
CA GLN A 6 -2.07 6.26 -26.33
C GLN A 6 -3.25 6.85 -25.53
N PHE A 7 -3.55 6.32 -24.34
CA PHE A 7 -4.59 6.84 -23.45
C PHE A 7 -4.02 7.54 -22.21
N ILE A 8 -2.71 7.76 -22.18
CA ILE A 8 -2.01 8.42 -21.09
C ILE A 8 -1.55 9.79 -21.59
N TYR A 9 -1.92 10.82 -20.86
CA TYR A 9 -1.45 12.18 -21.11
C TYR A 9 -0.54 12.60 -19.95
N LEU A 10 0.73 12.85 -20.25
CA LEU A 10 1.70 13.32 -19.27
C LEU A 10 1.54 14.83 -19.08
N VAL A 11 0.93 15.23 -17.97
CA VAL A 11 0.64 16.64 -17.67
C VAL A 11 1.87 17.39 -17.15
N GLY A 12 2.76 16.72 -16.44
CA GLY A 12 3.93 17.36 -15.85
C GLY A 12 4.97 16.37 -15.33
N LEU A 13 6.22 16.82 -15.27
CA LEU A 13 7.34 16.10 -14.68
C LEU A 13 7.95 16.97 -13.59
N ILE A 14 8.12 16.40 -12.40
CA ILE A 14 8.78 17.09 -11.30
C ILE A 14 10.20 16.55 -11.19
N THR A 15 11.15 17.23 -11.83
CA THR A 15 12.57 16.87 -11.78
C THR A 15 13.23 17.58 -10.61
N ALA A 16 13.47 16.86 -9.51
CA ALA A 16 14.22 17.37 -8.37
C ALA A 16 15.11 16.28 -7.77
N PRO A 17 16.33 16.61 -7.29
CA PRO A 17 17.20 15.64 -6.62
C PRO A 17 16.59 15.12 -5.32
N ASN A 18 15.67 15.89 -4.73
CA ASN A 18 14.93 15.56 -3.51
C ASN A 18 13.42 15.52 -3.80
N GLN A 19 12.66 14.86 -2.91
CA GLN A 19 11.20 14.85 -3.02
C GLN A 19 10.64 16.28 -3.04
N PRO A 20 9.69 16.60 -3.95
CA PRO A 20 9.13 17.94 -4.05
C PRO A 20 8.34 18.31 -2.78
N ASN A 21 8.44 19.58 -2.41
CA ASN A 21 7.62 20.17 -1.37
C ASN A 21 6.21 20.51 -1.92
N THR A 22 5.27 20.80 -1.04
CA THR A 22 3.89 21.06 -1.45
C THR A 22 3.69 22.34 -2.23
N SER A 23 4.50 23.37 -2.00
CA SER A 23 4.42 24.60 -2.80
C SER A 23 4.81 24.33 -4.25
N THR A 24 5.86 23.54 -4.49
CA THR A 24 6.26 23.11 -5.84
C THR A 24 5.17 22.29 -6.51
N ILE A 25 4.58 21.32 -5.79
CA ILE A 25 3.49 20.50 -6.32
C ILE A 25 2.30 21.39 -6.73
N ASN A 26 1.88 22.29 -5.85
CA ASN A 26 0.77 23.23 -6.11
C ASN A 26 1.01 24.11 -7.35
N ASN A 27 2.21 24.69 -7.49
CA ASN A 27 2.58 25.48 -8.67
C ASN A 27 2.51 24.67 -9.98
N ILE A 28 2.82 23.37 -9.93
CA ILE A 28 2.76 22.47 -11.09
C ILE A 28 1.32 22.03 -11.37
N LEU A 29 0.49 21.86 -10.34
CA LEU A 29 -0.92 21.51 -10.48
C LEU A 29 -1.76 22.67 -11.01
N LYS A 30 -1.37 23.92 -10.74
CA LYS A 30 -2.17 25.09 -11.09
C LYS A 30 -2.60 25.16 -12.56
N PRO A 31 -1.72 25.01 -13.57
CA PRO A 31 -2.14 25.01 -14.97
C PRO A 31 -3.10 23.86 -15.31
N LEU A 32 -2.91 22.67 -14.72
CA LEU A 32 -3.81 21.54 -14.89
C LEU A 32 -5.21 21.85 -14.32
N VAL A 33 -5.27 22.44 -13.14
CA VAL A 33 -6.52 22.82 -12.48
C VAL A 33 -7.24 23.90 -13.29
N ASP A 34 -6.53 24.91 -13.78
CA ASP A 34 -7.10 25.97 -14.62
C ASP A 34 -7.73 25.39 -15.91
N GLU A 35 -7.08 24.40 -16.55
CA GLU A 35 -7.65 23.70 -17.71
C GLU A 35 -8.84 22.79 -17.34
N LEU A 36 -8.75 22.04 -16.24
CA LEU A 36 -9.85 21.19 -15.77
C LEU A 36 -11.11 21.99 -15.43
N LEU A 37 -10.98 23.21 -14.92
CA LEU A 37 -12.11 24.11 -14.67
C LEU A 37 -12.81 24.51 -15.98
N LYS A 38 -12.06 24.72 -17.06
CA LYS A 38 -12.64 24.97 -18.39
C LYS A 38 -13.31 23.71 -18.93
N LEU A 39 -12.67 22.55 -18.81
CA LEU A 39 -13.18 21.28 -19.34
C LEU A 39 -14.37 20.72 -18.56
N ASP A 40 -14.58 21.19 -17.33
CA ASP A 40 -15.79 20.92 -16.55
C ASP A 40 -17.02 21.61 -17.17
N GLN A 41 -16.80 22.76 -17.82
CA GLN A 41 -17.79 23.41 -18.67
C GLN A 41 -17.81 22.65 -20.00
N LYS A 42 -18.92 21.96 -20.32
CA LYS A 42 -19.05 21.10 -21.50
C LYS A 42 -18.43 21.74 -22.75
N ILE A 43 -17.45 21.08 -23.37
CA ILE A 43 -16.84 21.52 -24.62
C ILE A 43 -17.37 20.69 -25.79
N ASN A 44 -17.54 21.32 -26.95
CA ASN A 44 -17.90 20.59 -28.18
C ASN A 44 -16.61 20.17 -28.90
N ILE A 45 -16.40 18.86 -29.07
CA ILE A 45 -15.30 18.34 -29.88
C ILE A 45 -15.84 17.73 -31.16
N GLN A 46 -15.42 18.28 -32.29
CA GLN A 46 -15.64 17.72 -33.62
C GLN A 46 -14.55 16.70 -33.95
N THR A 47 -14.97 15.58 -34.53
CA THR A 47 -14.06 14.55 -35.04
C THR A 47 -14.50 14.15 -36.44
N PHE A 48 -13.63 13.49 -37.21
CA PHE A 48 -14.00 12.96 -38.52
C PHE A 48 -15.24 12.05 -38.46
N GLN A 49 -15.37 11.24 -37.41
CA GLN A 49 -16.53 10.36 -37.20
C GLN A 49 -17.77 11.08 -36.65
N ILE A 50 -17.61 12.28 -36.07
CA ILE A 50 -18.69 13.09 -35.52
C ILE A 50 -18.52 14.54 -36.00
N PRO A 51 -18.87 14.84 -37.27
CA PRO A 51 -18.65 16.17 -37.86
C PRO A 51 -19.43 17.29 -37.16
N ASN A 52 -20.63 16.98 -36.64
CA ASN A 52 -21.44 17.92 -35.87
C ASN A 52 -20.94 18.12 -34.43
N GLY A 53 -19.88 17.41 -34.06
CA GLY A 53 -19.28 17.43 -32.74
C GLY A 53 -20.07 16.69 -31.68
N ARG A 54 -19.38 16.41 -30.58
CA ARG A 54 -19.95 15.84 -29.36
C ARG A 54 -19.59 16.72 -28.19
N ASN A 55 -20.60 17.08 -27.41
CA ASN A 55 -20.38 17.73 -26.13
C ASN A 55 -19.76 16.73 -25.16
N ILE A 56 -18.57 17.06 -24.68
CA ILE A 56 -17.86 16.28 -23.67
C ILE A 56 -17.62 17.14 -22.43
N ARG A 57 -17.54 16.48 -21.28
CA ARG A 57 -17.14 17.07 -20.00
C ARG A 57 -16.02 16.22 -19.45
N ILE A 58 -14.92 16.85 -19.01
CA ILE A 58 -13.78 16.14 -18.43
C ILE A 58 -13.65 16.61 -16.98
N ILE A 59 -13.60 15.65 -16.07
CA ILE A 59 -13.39 15.89 -14.65
C ILE A 59 -12.21 15.05 -14.15
N LEU A 60 -11.49 15.56 -13.15
CA LEU A 60 -10.57 14.75 -12.38
C LEU A 60 -11.37 13.80 -11.49
N ALA A 61 -11.38 12.51 -11.83
CA ALA A 61 -12.14 11.52 -11.09
C ALA A 61 -11.42 11.03 -9.83
N ALA A 62 -10.11 10.78 -9.91
CA ALA A 62 -9.38 10.11 -8.82
C ALA A 62 -7.91 10.57 -8.78
N LEU A 63 -7.40 10.72 -7.57
CA LEU A 63 -5.97 10.80 -7.28
C LEU A 63 -5.45 9.43 -6.83
N ILE A 64 -4.54 8.86 -7.61
CA ILE A 64 -3.94 7.54 -7.37
C ILE A 64 -2.43 7.72 -7.17
N GLY A 65 -1.89 7.11 -6.13
CA GLY A 65 -0.48 7.13 -5.80
C GLY A 65 -0.25 6.58 -4.40
N ASP A 66 1.02 6.50 -4.00
CA ASP A 66 1.34 6.13 -2.62
C ASP A 66 0.80 7.18 -1.63
N ILE A 67 0.66 6.79 -0.37
CA ILE A 67 0.10 7.68 0.68
C ILE A 67 0.94 8.95 0.87
N ILE A 68 2.26 8.88 0.69
CA ILE A 68 3.15 10.03 0.88
C ILE A 68 2.91 11.07 -0.22
N ALA A 69 2.85 10.62 -1.48
CA ALA A 69 2.61 11.45 -2.65
C ALA A 69 1.18 12.00 -2.63
N THR A 70 0.18 11.14 -2.42
CA THR A 70 -1.22 11.55 -2.41
C THR A 70 -1.50 12.56 -1.30
N HIS A 71 -0.99 12.37 -0.08
CA HIS A 71 -1.17 13.37 0.99
C HIS A 71 -0.57 14.73 0.62
N LYS A 72 0.60 14.77 -0.04
CA LYS A 72 1.17 16.04 -0.50
C LYS A 72 0.29 16.70 -1.55
N VAL A 73 -0.21 15.93 -2.52
CA VAL A 73 -1.03 16.43 -3.63
C VAL A 73 -2.43 16.86 -3.17
N SER A 74 -3.09 16.12 -2.29
CA SER A 74 -4.44 16.42 -1.80
C SER A 74 -4.48 17.34 -0.58
N GLY A 75 -3.32 17.76 -0.06
CA GLY A 75 -3.23 18.74 1.01
C GLY A 75 -3.36 18.16 2.42
N PHE A 76 -3.02 16.89 2.62
CA PHE A 76 -2.89 16.28 3.94
C PHE A 76 -1.45 16.28 4.46
N ALA A 77 -1.33 16.13 5.78
CA ALA A 77 -0.07 15.97 6.47
C ALA A 77 0.55 14.58 6.24
N SER A 78 1.80 14.43 6.65
CA SER A 78 2.53 13.16 6.59
C SER A 78 1.78 12.02 7.32
N HIS A 79 2.00 10.77 6.88
CA HIS A 79 1.63 9.56 7.62
C HIS A 79 2.23 9.50 9.05
N SER A 80 3.26 10.31 9.33
CA SER A 80 3.86 10.48 10.66
C SER A 80 3.27 11.62 11.49
N ALA A 81 2.32 12.39 10.95
CA ALA A 81 1.72 13.55 11.61
C ALA A 81 0.78 13.14 12.76
N HIS A 82 0.35 14.13 13.55
CA HIS A 82 -0.61 13.94 14.63
C HIS A 82 -1.94 13.36 14.13
N GLN A 83 -2.44 13.83 12.98
CA GLN A 83 -3.58 13.26 12.26
C GLN A 83 -3.13 12.75 10.90
N PRO A 84 -2.78 11.45 10.79
CA PRO A 84 -2.16 10.92 9.59
C PRO A 84 -3.16 10.51 8.51
N CYS A 85 -4.45 10.33 8.82
CA CYS A 85 -5.43 9.83 7.85
C CYS A 85 -6.12 10.95 7.05
N SER A 86 -6.23 10.75 5.73
CA SER A 86 -6.96 11.62 4.78
C SER A 86 -8.47 11.34 4.76
N TRP A 87 -8.92 10.18 5.25
CA TRP A 87 -10.34 9.79 5.26
C TRP A 87 -11.03 10.03 6.61
N CYS A 88 -10.31 9.95 7.73
CA CYS A 88 -10.86 10.19 9.06
C CYS A 88 -9.92 11.05 9.95
N GLU A 89 -10.45 11.48 11.10
CA GLU A 89 -9.78 12.37 12.05
C GLU A 89 -8.99 11.61 13.14
N VAL A 90 -8.56 10.37 12.86
CA VAL A 90 -7.77 9.56 13.81
C VAL A 90 -6.50 10.30 14.21
N ILE A 91 -6.13 10.19 15.48
CA ILE A 91 -4.83 10.68 15.95
C ILE A 91 -3.81 9.54 15.97
N ARG A 92 -2.53 9.86 15.77
CA ARG A 92 -1.45 8.87 15.70
C ARG A 92 -1.41 7.91 16.88
N LYS A 93 -1.70 8.40 18.09
CA LYS A 93 -1.74 7.61 19.33
C LYS A 93 -2.86 6.56 19.34
N ASP A 94 -3.89 6.73 18.51
CA ASP A 94 -5.04 5.84 18.44
C ASP A 94 -4.96 4.86 17.26
N LEU A 95 -3.89 4.88 16.46
CA LEU A 95 -3.73 3.95 15.33
C LEU A 95 -3.72 2.48 15.78
N GLU A 96 -3.14 2.20 16.96
CA GLU A 96 -3.08 0.86 17.56
C GLU A 96 -4.46 0.28 17.87
N LYS A 97 -5.49 1.12 18.00
CA LYS A 97 -6.87 0.67 18.21
C LYS A 97 -7.44 -0.02 16.97
N VAL A 98 -6.90 0.30 15.77
CA VAL A 98 -7.36 -0.22 14.48
C VAL A 98 -8.88 -0.03 14.33
N THR A 99 -9.33 1.21 14.58
CA THR A 99 -10.73 1.63 14.42
C THR A 99 -10.80 2.88 13.54
N ILE A 100 -11.91 3.04 12.82
CA ILE A 100 -12.19 4.26 12.05
C ILE A 100 -12.66 5.35 13.01
N ALA A 101 -11.97 6.49 13.02
CA ALA A 101 -12.39 7.67 13.77
C ALA A 101 -13.50 8.43 13.01
N LYS A 102 -13.89 9.60 13.52
CA LYS A 102 -14.84 10.48 12.82
C LYS A 102 -14.38 10.74 11.38
N LYS A 103 -15.23 10.42 10.41
CA LYS A 103 -14.94 10.66 8.98
C LYS A 103 -14.80 12.15 8.72
N ARG A 104 -13.84 12.50 7.85
CA ARG A 104 -13.67 13.89 7.44
C ARG A 104 -14.85 14.33 6.58
N ASN A 105 -15.28 15.58 6.79
CA ASN A 105 -16.34 16.20 6.00
C ASN A 105 -15.73 17.16 4.97
N LYS A 106 -16.18 17.08 3.71
CA LYS A 106 -15.69 17.93 2.60
C LYS A 106 -15.61 19.41 2.98
N ASN A 107 -16.73 20.01 3.37
CA ASN A 107 -16.82 21.45 3.63
C ASN A 107 -15.94 21.86 4.81
N TYR A 108 -15.89 21.04 5.85
CA TYR A 108 -15.02 21.30 7.00
C TYR A 108 -13.54 21.22 6.61
N THR A 109 -13.13 20.16 5.88
CA THR A 109 -11.76 20.00 5.37
C THR A 109 -11.36 21.16 4.45
N LEU A 110 -12.23 21.59 3.54
CA LEU A 110 -11.99 22.75 2.68
C LEU A 110 -11.86 24.04 3.49
N GLY A 111 -12.70 24.25 4.51
CA GLY A 111 -12.59 25.40 5.41
C GLY A 111 -11.26 25.45 6.16
N LEU A 112 -10.74 24.31 6.60
CA LEU A 112 -9.41 24.19 7.23
C LEU A 112 -8.28 24.49 6.22
N SER A 113 -8.40 23.98 5.00
CA SER A 113 -7.46 24.21 3.90
C SER A 113 -7.37 25.69 3.53
N VAL A 114 -8.52 26.38 3.39
CA VAL A 114 -8.59 27.83 3.15
C VAL A 114 -8.00 28.62 4.31
N ARG A 115 -8.30 28.26 5.56
CA ARG A 115 -7.71 28.91 6.74
C ARG A 115 -6.18 28.82 6.73
N TRP A 116 -5.64 27.65 6.39
CA TRP A 116 -4.20 27.47 6.24
C TRP A 116 -3.62 28.34 5.11
N CYS A 117 -4.30 28.42 3.96
CA CYS A 117 -3.87 29.23 2.82
C CYS A 117 -3.82 30.73 3.16
N ASN A 118 -4.85 31.23 3.83
CA ASN A 118 -5.00 32.65 4.16
C ASN A 118 -4.11 33.11 5.33
N GLU A 119 -3.61 32.19 6.15
CA GLU A 119 -2.65 32.50 7.20
C GLU A 119 -1.34 32.99 6.58
N LYS A 120 -0.82 34.14 7.04
CA LYS A 120 0.41 34.75 6.52
C LYS A 120 1.66 34.29 7.26
N ALA A 121 1.54 33.98 8.55
CA ALA A 121 2.65 33.55 9.38
C ALA A 121 2.95 32.06 9.16
N ILE A 122 4.16 31.76 8.68
CA ILE A 122 4.64 30.38 8.43
C ILE A 122 4.50 29.52 9.70
N ARG A 123 4.88 30.05 10.86
CA ARG A 123 4.74 29.36 12.15
C ARG A 123 3.28 29.00 12.48
N GLN A 124 2.33 29.87 12.16
CA GLN A 124 0.91 29.60 12.40
C GLN A 124 0.38 28.54 11.44
N ARG A 125 0.83 28.55 10.17
CA ARG A 125 0.55 27.48 9.21
C ARG A 125 1.02 26.11 9.70
N GLU A 126 2.20 26.03 10.30
CA GLU A 126 2.73 24.79 10.88
C GLU A 126 1.88 24.31 12.06
N ILE A 127 1.46 25.22 12.94
CA ILE A 127 0.56 24.91 14.06
C ILE A 127 -0.79 24.39 13.54
N LEU A 128 -1.37 25.03 12.53
CA LEU A 128 -2.63 24.62 11.91
C LEU A 128 -2.55 23.20 11.33
N VAL A 129 -1.52 22.90 10.53
CA VAL A 129 -1.32 21.55 9.97
C VAL A 129 -1.07 20.52 11.07
N LYS A 130 -0.27 20.86 12.09
CA LYS A 130 0.00 19.94 13.21
C LYS A 130 -1.28 19.61 13.98
N LYS A 131 -2.20 20.55 14.11
CA LYS A 131 -3.48 20.37 14.80
C LYS A 131 -4.52 19.62 13.97
N THR A 132 -4.58 19.89 12.67
CA THR A 132 -5.72 19.50 11.81
C THR A 132 -5.39 18.45 10.75
N GLY A 133 -4.10 18.23 10.49
CA GLY A 133 -3.62 17.39 9.41
C GLY A 133 -3.85 17.95 8.00
N VAL A 134 -4.32 19.20 7.86
CA VAL A 134 -4.78 19.77 6.57
C VAL A 134 -4.00 21.05 6.21
N ARG A 135 -3.66 21.18 4.92
CA ARG A 135 -3.05 22.33 4.25
C ARG A 135 -3.69 22.56 2.87
N TRP A 136 -3.29 23.64 2.21
CA TRP A 136 -3.76 23.96 0.87
C TRP A 136 -3.27 22.97 -0.20
N SER A 137 -4.17 22.67 -1.14
CA SER A 137 -3.93 22.00 -2.40
C SER A 137 -4.71 22.73 -3.49
N ASP A 138 -4.08 22.95 -4.65
CA ASP A 138 -4.76 23.54 -5.82
C ASP A 138 -5.92 22.70 -6.34
N LEU A 139 -5.95 21.39 -6.07
CA LEU A 139 -7.11 20.55 -6.42
C LEU A 139 -8.41 21.03 -5.76
N ASN A 140 -8.32 21.75 -4.63
CA ASN A 140 -9.48 22.30 -3.93
C ASN A 140 -10.20 23.42 -4.69
N PHE A 141 -9.62 23.95 -5.78
CA PHE A 141 -10.36 24.85 -6.68
C PHE A 141 -11.42 24.12 -7.52
N LEU A 142 -11.29 22.81 -7.71
CA LEU A 142 -12.24 22.01 -8.50
C LEU A 142 -13.55 21.82 -7.72
N PRO A 143 -14.71 22.29 -8.20
CA PRO A 143 -15.96 22.25 -7.42
C PRO A 143 -16.43 20.84 -7.07
N TYR A 144 -16.17 19.88 -7.98
CA TYR A 144 -16.54 18.49 -7.83
C TYR A 144 -15.59 17.71 -6.91
N TRP A 145 -14.37 18.20 -6.66
CA TRP A 145 -13.34 17.49 -5.89
C TRP A 145 -13.67 17.43 -4.39
N ASP A 146 -13.54 16.25 -3.80
CA ASP A 146 -13.56 16.01 -2.36
C ASP A 146 -12.21 15.41 -1.93
N PRO A 147 -11.34 16.18 -1.25
CA PRO A 147 -10.01 15.68 -0.86
C PRO A 147 -10.09 14.47 0.08
N SER A 148 -11.21 14.26 0.78
CA SER A 148 -11.39 13.14 1.71
C SER A 148 -12.05 11.91 1.07
N LYS A 149 -12.44 11.96 -0.21
CA LYS A 149 -13.07 10.82 -0.92
C LYS A 149 -12.40 10.49 -2.25
N ASP A 150 -11.93 11.50 -2.98
CA ASP A 150 -11.42 11.33 -4.34
C ASP A 150 -9.93 10.90 -4.38
N VAL A 151 -9.39 10.50 -3.22
CA VAL A 151 -8.08 9.86 -3.08
C VAL A 151 -8.28 8.36 -2.97
N VAL A 152 -7.65 7.62 -3.89
CA VAL A 152 -7.67 6.16 -3.90
C VAL A 152 -6.58 5.63 -2.99
N LEU A 153 -6.93 4.68 -2.13
CA LEU A 153 -5.92 3.94 -1.35
C LEU A 153 -5.06 3.07 -2.29
N GLY A 154 -3.77 3.38 -2.33
CA GLY A 154 -2.78 2.63 -3.07
C GLY A 154 -2.62 1.18 -2.60
N VAL A 155 -3.33 0.25 -3.22
CA VAL A 155 -3.37 -1.17 -2.83
C VAL A 155 -1.99 -1.83 -2.88
N MET A 156 -1.16 -1.39 -3.83
CA MET A 156 0.16 -1.97 -4.05
C MET A 156 1.06 -1.69 -2.86
N HIS A 157 1.15 -0.42 -2.45
CA HIS A 157 1.97 0.00 -1.32
C HIS A 157 1.32 -0.28 0.03
N ASN A 158 0.00 -0.14 0.14
CA ASN A 158 -0.69 -0.32 1.42
C ASN A 158 -0.82 -1.80 1.80
N TRP A 159 -1.38 -2.61 0.89
CA TRP A 159 -1.71 -4.00 1.18
C TRP A 159 -0.55 -4.93 0.91
N TYR A 160 -0.02 -4.96 -0.33
CA TYR A 160 1.01 -5.93 -0.70
C TYR A 160 2.37 -5.64 -0.07
N GLU A 161 2.87 -4.42 -0.20
CA GLU A 161 4.19 -4.05 0.37
C GLU A 161 4.12 -3.54 1.81
N GLY A 162 2.91 -3.31 2.32
CA GLY A 162 2.68 -2.92 3.70
C GLY A 162 2.27 -4.10 4.55
N ILE A 163 0.99 -4.49 4.46
CA ILE A 163 0.40 -5.51 5.34
C ILE A 163 0.99 -6.89 5.09
N LEU A 164 1.01 -7.39 3.85
CA LEU A 164 1.50 -8.75 3.56
C LEU A 164 3.00 -8.89 3.86
N GLN A 165 3.79 -7.90 3.45
CA GLN A 165 5.20 -7.84 3.76
C GLN A 165 5.43 -7.84 5.28
N HIS A 166 4.69 -7.00 6.03
CA HIS A 166 4.82 -6.91 7.48
C HIS A 166 4.47 -8.24 8.15
N HIS A 167 3.35 -8.84 7.74
CA HIS A 167 2.90 -10.13 8.25
C HIS A 167 3.96 -11.22 8.06
N PHE A 168 4.45 -11.38 6.83
CA PHE A 168 5.42 -12.42 6.51
C PHE A 168 6.76 -12.20 7.24
N TRP A 169 7.32 -10.99 7.24
CA TRP A 169 8.64 -10.79 7.83
C TRP A 169 8.60 -10.68 9.36
N TYR A 170 7.67 -9.92 9.92
CA TYR A 170 7.69 -9.54 11.32
C TYR A 170 6.74 -10.36 12.18
N CYS A 171 5.49 -10.58 11.74
CA CYS A 171 4.56 -11.40 12.52
C CYS A 171 5.01 -12.87 12.54
N TRP A 172 5.34 -13.43 11.39
CA TRP A 172 5.90 -14.79 11.28
C TRP A 172 7.38 -14.88 11.65
N GLY A 173 8.06 -13.75 11.83
CA GLY A 173 9.47 -13.71 12.25
C GLY A 173 10.43 -14.38 11.25
N MET A 174 10.12 -14.30 9.95
CA MET A 174 10.95 -14.84 8.87
C MET A 174 12.28 -14.07 8.72
N ASN A 175 12.34 -12.84 9.22
CA ASN A 175 13.54 -12.01 9.23
C ASN A 175 14.60 -12.47 10.26
N LYS A 176 14.22 -13.36 11.20
CA LYS A 176 15.09 -13.88 12.27
C LYS A 176 15.73 -15.24 11.93
N ILE A 177 15.49 -15.79 10.75
CA ILE A 177 16.16 -17.02 10.30
C ILE A 177 17.59 -16.65 9.91
N SER A 178 18.59 -17.35 10.45
CA SER A 178 19.99 -17.03 10.18
C SER A 178 20.34 -17.25 8.69
N LYS A 179 21.33 -16.53 8.17
CA LYS A 179 21.80 -16.74 6.79
C LYS A 179 22.32 -18.17 6.56
N ASN A 180 22.94 -18.77 7.58
CA ASN A 180 23.47 -20.14 7.51
C ASN A 180 22.33 -21.16 7.34
N ASP A 181 21.19 -20.93 8.00
CA ASP A 181 20.00 -21.79 7.89
C ASP A 181 19.40 -21.82 6.48
N PHE A 182 19.52 -20.72 5.73
CA PHE A 182 19.07 -20.64 4.33
C PHE A 182 20.00 -21.41 3.37
N GLN A 183 21.31 -21.39 3.62
CA GLN A 183 22.29 -22.09 2.76
C GLN A 183 22.18 -23.62 2.88
N THR A 184 21.93 -24.15 4.10
CA THR A 184 21.74 -25.60 4.30
C THR A 184 20.48 -26.14 3.60
N LEU A 185 19.44 -25.31 3.42
CA LEU A 185 18.19 -25.68 2.76
C LEU A 185 18.31 -25.79 1.22
N ILE A 186 19.34 -25.20 0.62
CA ILE A 186 19.48 -25.08 -0.84
C ILE A 186 20.57 -26.02 -1.39
N GLY A 187 21.25 -26.80 -0.55
CA GLY A 187 22.25 -27.79 -0.99
C GLY A 187 23.45 -27.16 -1.70
N GLY A 188 23.80 -25.91 -1.36
CA GLY A 188 24.96 -25.22 -1.94
C GLY A 188 26.23 -25.47 -1.11
N GLU A 189 27.32 -25.85 -1.79
CA GLU A 189 28.65 -26.01 -1.20
C GLU A 189 29.18 -24.72 -0.55
N LEU A 190 29.98 -24.94 0.49
CA LEU A 190 30.62 -23.94 1.35
C LEU A 190 31.56 -23.04 0.55
N THR A 191 31.40 -21.72 0.67
CA THR A 191 32.54 -20.80 0.65
C THR A 191 32.39 -19.78 1.77
N GLU A 192 33.36 -19.80 2.68
CA GLU A 192 33.52 -18.88 3.79
C GLU A 192 33.87 -17.48 3.26
N GLU A 193 33.17 -16.45 3.72
CA GLU A 193 33.80 -15.16 3.99
C GLU A 193 32.94 -14.38 4.99
N SER A 194 33.57 -14.10 6.12
CA SER A 194 33.04 -13.45 7.30
C SER A 194 32.83 -11.95 7.09
N THR A 195 31.73 -11.42 7.61
CA THR A 195 31.69 -10.04 8.11
C THR A 195 30.86 -10.00 9.37
N GLU A 196 31.57 -9.87 10.49
CA GLU A 196 31.02 -9.58 11.80
C GLU A 196 30.38 -8.19 11.81
N THR A 197 29.25 -8.06 12.49
CA THR A 197 29.03 -6.93 13.41
C THR A 197 27.94 -7.32 14.41
N SER A 198 28.37 -7.31 15.66
CA SER A 198 27.70 -7.48 16.94
C SER A 198 26.67 -6.35 17.20
N GLU A 199 25.75 -6.38 18.17
CA GLU A 199 25.75 -6.97 19.51
C GLU A 199 24.33 -7.41 19.94
N ASN A 200 24.33 -8.46 20.75
CA ASN A 200 23.19 -9.03 21.44
C ASN A 200 22.62 -8.07 22.49
N ASN A 201 21.30 -8.01 22.57
CA ASN A 201 20.61 -7.82 23.85
C ASN A 201 19.54 -8.91 23.95
N GLU A 202 19.95 -10.06 24.50
CA GLU A 202 19.04 -11.05 25.05
C GLU A 202 18.35 -10.42 26.27
N SER A 203 17.12 -9.94 26.08
CA SER A 203 16.19 -9.80 27.19
C SER A 203 15.32 -11.06 27.22
N SER A 204 15.53 -11.83 28.27
CA SER A 204 14.76 -12.98 28.72
C SER A 204 13.34 -12.54 29.05
N GLY A 205 12.50 -12.45 28.03
CA GLY A 205 11.05 -12.40 28.12
C GLY A 205 10.48 -13.44 27.17
N SER A 206 9.69 -14.37 27.69
CA SER A 206 9.04 -15.45 26.97
C SER A 206 8.17 -14.90 25.82
N THR A 207 8.79 -14.69 24.66
CA THR A 207 8.09 -14.32 23.44
C THR A 207 7.61 -15.61 22.84
N ILE A 208 6.30 -15.88 22.91
CA ILE A 208 5.69 -16.95 22.10
C ILE A 208 6.04 -16.61 20.65
N GLN A 209 7.02 -17.32 20.09
CA GLN A 209 7.37 -17.16 18.70
C GLN A 209 6.31 -17.90 17.90
N ALA A 210 5.40 -17.15 17.28
CA ALA A 210 4.19 -17.69 16.65
C ALA A 210 4.42 -18.83 15.65
N LEU A 211 5.62 -18.91 15.06
CA LEU A 211 6.09 -20.05 14.26
C LEU A 211 7.46 -20.50 14.77
N THR A 212 7.64 -21.81 14.93
CA THR A 212 8.97 -22.38 15.20
C THR A 212 9.91 -22.22 14.01
N ASN A 213 11.23 -22.24 14.25
CA ASN A 213 12.20 -22.16 13.15
C ASN A 213 12.05 -23.35 12.16
N ALA A 214 11.65 -24.53 12.65
CA ALA A 214 11.38 -25.70 11.80
C ALA A 214 10.25 -25.40 10.80
N VAL A 215 9.12 -24.88 11.28
CA VAL A 215 7.99 -24.50 10.40
C VAL A 215 8.39 -23.45 9.38
N LYS A 216 9.13 -22.42 9.79
CA LYS A 216 9.57 -21.38 8.85
C LYS A 216 10.41 -21.94 7.70
N LYS A 217 11.32 -22.88 8.01
CA LYS A 217 12.15 -23.55 7.00
C LYS A 217 11.29 -24.38 6.04
N GLU A 218 10.29 -25.11 6.55
CA GLU A 218 9.37 -25.90 5.74
C GLU A 218 8.47 -25.05 4.84
N ILE A 219 8.01 -23.90 5.32
CA ILE A 219 7.25 -22.95 4.49
C ILE A 219 8.11 -22.50 3.30
N LEU A 220 9.38 -22.15 3.55
CA LEU A 220 10.30 -21.68 2.51
C LEU A 220 10.63 -22.77 1.50
N SER A 221 10.87 -24.01 1.94
CA SER A 221 11.13 -25.14 1.06
C SER A 221 9.90 -25.48 0.21
N SER A 222 8.72 -25.54 0.83
CA SER A 222 7.46 -25.93 0.19
C SER A 222 7.03 -24.93 -0.88
N VAL A 223 7.15 -23.63 -0.60
CA VAL A 223 6.83 -22.57 -1.57
C VAL A 223 7.65 -22.70 -2.86
N LEU A 224 8.91 -23.14 -2.78
CA LEU A 224 9.78 -23.31 -3.95
C LEU A 224 9.43 -24.56 -4.79
N GLN A 225 8.64 -25.48 -4.25
CA GLN A 225 8.19 -26.68 -4.97
C GLN A 225 6.89 -26.44 -5.75
N VAL A 226 6.18 -25.35 -5.48
CA VAL A 226 4.92 -25.02 -6.18
C VAL A 226 5.19 -24.65 -7.63
N LEU A 227 4.60 -25.42 -8.54
CA LEU A 227 4.63 -25.15 -9.97
C LEU A 227 3.45 -24.25 -10.36
N VAL A 228 3.73 -23.14 -11.05
CA VAL A 228 2.71 -22.23 -11.58
C VAL A 228 2.85 -22.05 -13.09
N PRO A 229 1.75 -21.81 -13.83
CA PRO A 229 1.79 -21.48 -15.24
C PRO A 229 2.65 -20.24 -15.55
N SER A 230 3.24 -20.18 -16.75
CA SER A 230 4.16 -19.10 -17.19
C SER A 230 3.57 -17.68 -17.16
N GLY A 231 2.24 -17.55 -17.08
CA GLY A 231 1.55 -16.26 -16.97
C GLY A 231 1.44 -15.71 -15.54
N LEU A 232 1.82 -16.49 -14.52
CA LEU A 232 1.79 -16.09 -13.12
C LEU A 232 3.16 -15.63 -12.63
N THR A 233 3.18 -14.79 -11.59
CA THR A 233 4.44 -14.32 -11.01
C THR A 233 5.09 -15.45 -10.25
N CYS A 234 6.25 -15.91 -10.71
CA CYS A 234 7.02 -16.93 -10.02
C CYS A 234 7.77 -16.37 -8.80
N MET A 235 7.87 -17.18 -7.75
CA MET A 235 8.73 -16.87 -6.61
C MET A 235 10.21 -17.06 -6.96
N PRO A 236 11.11 -16.15 -6.52
CA PRO A 236 12.53 -16.30 -6.77
C PRO A 236 13.10 -17.48 -5.98
N LYS A 237 14.01 -18.24 -6.59
CA LYS A 237 14.85 -19.21 -5.87
C LYS A 237 15.71 -18.45 -4.85
N GLY A 238 15.75 -18.90 -3.59
CA GLY A 238 16.48 -18.19 -2.52
C GLY A 238 15.69 -17.03 -1.90
N LEU A 239 14.39 -17.22 -1.67
CA LEU A 239 13.51 -16.23 -1.05
C LEU A 239 14.09 -15.74 0.29
N GLY A 240 14.43 -14.45 0.41
CA GLY A 240 15.05 -13.87 1.61
C GLY A 240 16.56 -13.62 1.52
N GLU A 241 17.21 -14.08 0.44
CA GLU A 241 18.62 -13.78 0.20
C GLU A 241 18.84 -12.36 -0.34
N ALA A 242 19.94 -11.72 0.06
CA ALA A 242 20.30 -10.37 -0.38
C ALA A 242 20.38 -10.22 -1.91
N ARG A 243 20.84 -11.27 -2.62
CA ARG A 243 20.95 -11.26 -4.09
C ARG A 243 19.60 -11.12 -4.82
N ASN A 244 18.51 -11.52 -4.17
CA ASN A 244 17.17 -11.45 -4.76
C ASN A 244 16.50 -10.08 -4.56
N GLY A 245 17.14 -9.18 -3.81
CA GLY A 245 16.63 -7.86 -3.47
C GLY A 245 15.30 -7.91 -2.72
N LYS A 246 14.62 -6.76 -2.64
CA LYS A 246 13.30 -6.66 -2.04
C LYS A 246 12.25 -7.30 -2.96
N LEU A 247 11.36 -8.12 -2.40
CA LEU A 247 10.19 -8.61 -3.13
C LEU A 247 9.29 -7.44 -3.53
N LYS A 248 8.94 -7.40 -4.81
CA LYS A 248 7.99 -6.43 -5.37
C LYS A 248 6.55 -6.85 -5.06
N ALA A 249 5.64 -5.89 -5.05
CA ALA A 249 4.21 -6.10 -4.79
C ALA A 249 3.56 -7.31 -5.51
N SER A 250 3.86 -7.56 -6.79
CA SER A 250 3.27 -8.70 -7.51
C SER A 250 3.70 -10.06 -6.94
N LYS A 251 4.93 -10.15 -6.40
CA LYS A 251 5.42 -11.35 -5.73
C LYS A 251 4.72 -11.54 -4.39
N TRP A 252 4.50 -10.47 -3.62
CA TRP A 252 3.71 -10.54 -2.38
C TRP A 252 2.29 -11.00 -2.64
N HIS A 253 1.64 -10.45 -3.67
CA HIS A 253 0.31 -10.90 -4.07
C HIS A 253 0.29 -12.39 -4.43
N SER A 254 1.18 -12.86 -5.32
CA SER A 254 1.22 -14.28 -5.69
C SER A 254 1.56 -15.18 -4.49
N GLN A 255 2.46 -14.74 -3.61
CA GLN A 255 2.82 -15.48 -2.41
C GLN A 255 1.58 -15.79 -1.54
N PHE A 256 0.73 -14.80 -1.27
CA PHE A 256 -0.45 -14.96 -0.41
C PHE A 256 -1.71 -15.45 -1.14
N SER A 257 -1.81 -15.26 -2.45
CA SER A 257 -3.00 -15.72 -3.21
C SER A 257 -2.85 -17.11 -3.81
N ILE A 258 -1.62 -17.63 -3.93
CA ILE A 258 -1.34 -18.90 -4.62
C ILE A 258 -0.43 -19.80 -3.78
N TYR A 259 0.79 -19.35 -3.51
CA TYR A 259 1.84 -20.23 -2.97
C TYR A 259 1.59 -20.67 -1.53
N LEU A 260 1.37 -19.73 -0.61
CA LEU A 260 1.11 -20.03 0.79
C LEU A 260 -0.20 -20.79 1.00
N PRO A 261 -1.33 -20.44 0.34
CA PRO A 261 -2.56 -21.24 0.46
C PRO A 261 -2.38 -22.72 0.12
N LEU A 262 -1.48 -23.05 -0.81
CA LEU A 262 -1.19 -24.42 -1.22
C LEU A 262 -0.25 -25.18 -0.28
N THR A 263 0.55 -24.47 0.52
CA THR A 263 1.69 -25.06 1.26
C THR A 263 1.59 -24.88 2.76
N PHE A 264 1.03 -23.78 3.24
CA PHE A 264 1.08 -23.37 4.64
C PHE A 264 0.43 -24.38 5.58
N VAL A 265 -0.77 -24.87 5.24
CA VAL A 265 -1.49 -25.87 6.06
C VAL A 265 -0.66 -27.14 6.19
N ASP A 266 -0.11 -27.64 5.09
CA ASP A 266 0.74 -28.83 5.08
C ASP A 266 2.01 -28.62 5.92
N SER A 267 2.66 -27.44 5.81
CA SER A 267 3.83 -27.10 6.62
C SER A 267 3.53 -27.08 8.13
N ILE A 268 2.37 -26.57 8.54
CA ILE A 268 1.95 -26.54 9.94
C ILE A 268 1.59 -27.95 10.44
N VAL A 269 0.80 -28.70 9.67
CA VAL A 269 0.37 -30.07 10.03
C VAL A 269 1.59 -30.99 10.20
N LYS A 270 2.57 -30.92 9.29
CA LYS A 270 3.76 -31.77 9.32
C LYS A 270 4.62 -31.60 10.57
N ILE A 271 4.72 -30.39 11.10
CA ILE A 271 5.73 -30.03 12.10
C ILE A 271 5.12 -29.76 13.48
N GLU A 272 4.01 -29.02 13.51
CA GLU A 272 3.49 -28.44 14.75
C GLU A 272 2.30 -29.22 15.33
N MET A 273 1.46 -29.87 14.52
CA MET A 273 0.29 -30.62 15.00
C MET A 273 0.61 -31.91 15.80
N PHE A 274 1.89 -32.21 16.04
CA PHE A 274 2.33 -33.25 16.97
C PHE A 274 2.52 -32.74 18.42
N TYR A 275 2.38 -31.43 18.65
CA TYR A 275 2.49 -30.79 19.98
C TYR A 275 1.11 -30.22 20.41
N GLU A 276 0.81 -30.28 21.71
CA GLU A 276 -0.55 -30.28 22.28
C GLU A 276 -1.40 -28.98 22.20
N ASP A 277 -1.06 -27.95 21.42
CA ASP A 277 -1.82 -26.67 21.41
C ASP A 277 -2.74 -26.48 20.19
N LEU A 278 -3.82 -27.28 20.14
CA LEU A 278 -4.82 -27.24 19.06
C LEU A 278 -5.46 -25.85 18.88
N ILE A 279 -5.63 -25.10 19.96
CA ILE A 279 -6.31 -23.79 19.97
C ILE A 279 -5.40 -22.72 19.34
N GLN A 280 -4.11 -22.73 19.68
CA GLN A 280 -3.15 -21.81 19.07
C GLN A 280 -3.00 -22.06 17.57
N HIS A 281 -2.96 -23.33 17.14
CA HIS A 281 -2.91 -23.67 15.72
C HIS A 281 -4.16 -23.26 14.96
N GLN A 282 -5.35 -23.45 15.54
CA GLN A 282 -6.59 -22.98 14.93
C GLN A 282 -6.59 -21.46 14.76
N CYS A 283 -6.20 -20.71 15.80
CA CYS A 283 -6.13 -19.25 15.75
C CYS A 283 -5.16 -18.76 14.65
N LEU A 284 -4.01 -19.42 14.50
CA LEU A 284 -3.03 -19.13 13.45
C LEU A 284 -3.57 -19.42 12.04
N LEU A 285 -4.28 -20.54 11.86
CA LEU A 285 -4.91 -20.88 10.60
C LEU A 285 -6.04 -19.90 10.24
N ASP A 286 -6.87 -19.52 11.20
CA ASP A 286 -7.92 -18.51 11.02
C ASP A 286 -7.30 -17.17 10.61
N ASN A 287 -6.24 -16.74 11.31
CA ASN A 287 -5.51 -15.51 10.99
C ASN A 287 -4.97 -15.50 9.56
N PHE A 288 -4.32 -16.59 9.15
CA PHE A 288 -3.78 -16.73 7.80
C PHE A 288 -4.91 -16.79 6.75
N SER A 289 -5.96 -17.57 7.00
CA SER A 289 -7.12 -17.71 6.12
C SER A 289 -7.78 -16.36 5.88
N SER A 290 -8.04 -15.58 6.94
CA SER A 290 -8.59 -14.24 6.84
C SER A 290 -7.72 -13.31 6.00
N LEU A 291 -6.40 -13.34 6.18
CA LEU A 291 -5.48 -12.52 5.39
C LEU A 291 -5.49 -12.91 3.89
N VAL A 292 -5.57 -14.21 3.59
CA VAL A 292 -5.70 -14.74 2.22
C VAL A 292 -7.01 -14.30 1.59
N GLN A 293 -8.13 -14.44 2.31
CA GLN A 293 -9.45 -14.02 1.83
C GLN A 293 -9.49 -12.52 1.53
N CYS A 294 -9.01 -11.68 2.46
CA CYS A 294 -8.87 -10.25 2.22
C CYS A 294 -8.02 -9.94 0.97
N THR A 295 -6.90 -10.64 0.79
CA THR A 295 -6.01 -10.47 -0.38
C THR A 295 -6.69 -10.84 -1.69
N ASN A 296 -7.46 -11.93 -1.70
CA ASN A 296 -8.21 -12.37 -2.87
C ASN A 296 -9.32 -11.38 -3.24
N ILE A 297 -10.04 -10.84 -2.25
CA ILE A 297 -11.07 -9.81 -2.47
C ILE A 297 -10.46 -8.53 -3.02
N ILE A 298 -9.39 -8.04 -2.39
CA ILE A 298 -8.68 -6.82 -2.80
C ILE A 298 -8.14 -6.92 -4.24
N SER A 299 -7.63 -8.09 -4.61
CA SER A 299 -7.08 -8.35 -5.95
C SER A 299 -8.13 -8.70 -6.99
N SER A 300 -9.40 -8.86 -6.59
CA SER A 300 -10.50 -9.19 -7.49
C SER A 300 -10.72 -8.12 -8.55
N LYS A 301 -11.19 -8.56 -9.72
CA LYS A 301 -11.61 -7.70 -10.84
C LYS A 301 -13.08 -7.31 -10.75
N ARG A 302 -13.79 -7.80 -9.74
CA ARG A 302 -15.21 -7.56 -9.48
C ARG A 302 -15.41 -7.40 -7.98
N VAL A 303 -16.30 -6.49 -7.61
CA VAL A 303 -16.70 -6.31 -6.22
C VAL A 303 -18.19 -6.06 -6.20
N ASN A 304 -18.86 -6.61 -5.20
CA ASN A 304 -20.24 -6.37 -4.87
C ASN A 304 -20.34 -6.22 -3.34
N GLU A 305 -21.55 -6.03 -2.82
CA GLU A 305 -21.74 -5.81 -1.39
C GLU A 305 -21.40 -7.04 -0.53
N GLU A 306 -21.54 -8.24 -1.06
CA GLU A 306 -21.14 -9.48 -0.38
C GLU A 306 -19.62 -9.54 -0.19
N TYR A 307 -18.82 -9.21 -1.22
CA TYR A 307 -17.36 -9.13 -1.11
C TYR A 307 -16.94 -8.07 -0.08
N CYS A 308 -17.67 -6.95 -0.02
CA CYS A 308 -17.46 -5.89 0.97
C CYS A 308 -17.68 -6.41 2.40
N GLN A 309 -18.77 -7.15 2.64
CA GLN A 309 -19.08 -7.73 3.95
C GLN A 309 -18.05 -8.78 4.38
N ILE A 310 -17.70 -9.70 3.48
CA ILE A 310 -16.66 -10.72 3.74
C ILE A 310 -15.34 -10.04 4.05
N PHE A 311 -14.94 -9.01 3.29
CA PHE A 311 -13.71 -8.29 3.58
C PHE A 311 -13.72 -7.65 4.97
N GLU A 312 -14.82 -7.02 5.37
CA GLU A 312 -14.94 -6.38 6.69
C GLU A 312 -14.83 -7.40 7.83
N GLU A 313 -15.51 -8.54 7.69
CA GLU A 313 -15.46 -9.63 8.66
C GLU A 313 -14.07 -10.26 8.74
N GLU A 314 -13.49 -10.63 7.61
CA GLU A 314 -12.17 -11.26 7.55
C GLU A 314 -11.07 -10.30 8.00
N TYR A 315 -11.17 -9.01 7.68
CA TYR A 315 -10.17 -8.04 8.15
C TYR A 315 -10.25 -7.85 9.66
N ARG A 316 -11.46 -7.83 10.24
CA ARG A 316 -11.64 -7.83 11.69
C ARG A 316 -11.03 -9.09 12.32
N ASN A 317 -11.39 -10.27 11.80
CA ASN A 317 -10.86 -11.55 12.29
C ASN A 317 -9.34 -11.60 12.22
N TYR A 318 -8.74 -11.17 11.11
CA TYR A 318 -7.30 -11.02 10.95
C TYR A 318 -6.69 -10.14 12.04
N THR A 319 -7.23 -8.94 12.27
CA THR A 319 -6.66 -8.02 13.28
C THR A 319 -6.83 -8.52 14.72
N GLU A 320 -7.95 -9.15 15.05
CA GLU A 320 -8.22 -9.71 16.37
C GLU A 320 -7.33 -10.91 16.69
N THR A 321 -7.26 -11.87 15.77
CA THR A 321 -6.37 -13.02 15.91
C THR A 321 -4.90 -12.61 15.91
N SER A 322 -4.51 -11.60 15.11
CA SER A 322 -3.15 -11.07 15.12
C SER A 322 -2.74 -10.55 16.50
N ARG A 323 -3.61 -9.81 17.19
CA ARG A 323 -3.34 -9.33 18.56
C ARG A 323 -3.18 -10.47 19.57
N ARG A 324 -3.87 -11.59 19.36
CA ARG A 324 -3.79 -12.78 20.23
C ARG A 324 -2.51 -13.58 20.01
N ILE A 325 -2.14 -13.78 18.74
CA ILE A 325 -1.00 -14.63 18.35
C ILE A 325 0.32 -13.87 18.52
N PHE A 326 0.34 -12.58 18.15
CA PHE A 326 1.55 -11.78 18.06
C PHE A 326 1.54 -10.71 19.17
N SER A 327 1.95 -11.09 20.37
CA SER A 327 1.89 -10.25 21.59
C SER A 327 2.64 -8.92 21.51
N ASN A 328 3.61 -8.79 20.61
CA ASN A 328 4.40 -7.57 20.36
C ASN A 328 4.27 -7.06 18.91
N MET A 329 3.15 -7.31 18.23
CA MET A 329 2.95 -6.83 16.86
C MET A 329 2.90 -5.31 16.80
N GLU A 330 3.80 -4.73 15.99
CA GLU A 330 3.72 -3.31 15.67
C GLU A 330 2.53 -3.04 14.72
N ILE A 331 1.60 -2.19 15.16
CA ILE A 331 0.51 -1.74 14.31
C ILE A 331 0.99 -0.59 13.42
N LEU A 332 1.33 -0.93 12.18
CA LEU A 332 1.67 0.05 11.14
C LEU A 332 0.46 0.93 10.75
N PRO A 333 0.67 2.17 10.28
CA PRO A 333 -0.38 3.01 9.69
C PRO A 333 -1.19 2.30 8.58
N ASN A 334 -0.54 1.40 7.84
CA ASN A 334 -1.16 0.59 6.79
C ASN A 334 -2.37 -0.22 7.29
N HIS A 335 -2.32 -0.71 8.54
CA HIS A 335 -3.44 -1.43 9.15
C HIS A 335 -4.64 -0.49 9.35
N HIS A 336 -4.40 0.76 9.76
CA HIS A 336 -5.47 1.73 9.87
C HIS A 336 -6.04 2.09 8.49
N TYR A 337 -5.19 2.36 7.49
CA TYR A 337 -5.67 2.70 6.15
C TYR A 337 -6.47 1.56 5.50
N ALA A 338 -6.13 0.31 5.80
CA ALA A 338 -6.89 -0.85 5.33
C ALA A 338 -8.33 -0.90 5.84
N LEU A 339 -8.65 -0.28 6.98
CA LEU A 339 -10.05 -0.14 7.43
C LEU A 339 -10.92 0.63 6.43
N HIS A 340 -10.31 1.54 5.66
CA HIS A 340 -11.01 2.31 4.65
C HIS A 340 -11.22 1.54 3.34
N ILE A 341 -10.65 0.33 3.16
CA ILE A 341 -10.79 -0.47 1.93
C ILE A 341 -12.24 -0.76 1.61
N LEU A 342 -13.08 -1.00 2.63
CA LEU A 342 -14.51 -1.22 2.45
C LEU A 342 -15.19 -0.06 1.70
N GLU A 343 -14.97 1.16 2.17
CA GLU A 343 -15.54 2.37 1.55
C GLU A 343 -14.91 2.66 0.19
N GLN A 344 -13.60 2.39 0.06
CA GLN A 344 -12.90 2.53 -1.21
C GLN A 344 -13.47 1.57 -2.26
N MET A 345 -13.79 0.32 -1.91
CA MET A 345 -14.42 -0.65 -2.80
C MET A 345 -15.84 -0.24 -3.19
N ARG A 346 -16.64 0.24 -2.23
CA ARG A 346 -18.00 0.74 -2.52
C ARG A 346 -17.98 1.95 -3.45
N TRP A 347 -16.98 2.82 -3.32
CA TRP A 347 -16.89 4.06 -4.10
C TRP A 347 -16.25 3.85 -5.49
N TRP A 348 -15.12 3.15 -5.55
CA TRP A 348 -14.35 2.98 -6.79
C TRP A 348 -14.66 1.68 -7.54
N GLY A 349 -15.35 0.75 -6.90
CA GLY A 349 -15.46 -0.62 -7.38
C GLY A 349 -14.16 -1.40 -7.13
N PRO A 350 -13.78 -2.33 -8.03
CA PRO A 350 -12.62 -3.19 -7.84
C PRO A 350 -11.32 -2.39 -7.75
N LEU A 351 -10.63 -2.43 -6.60
CA LEU A 351 -9.42 -1.63 -6.35
C LEU A 351 -8.23 -2.06 -7.21
N SER A 352 -8.20 -3.30 -7.70
CA SER A 352 -7.25 -3.74 -8.73
C SER A 352 -7.27 -2.82 -9.96
N GLY A 353 -8.45 -2.29 -10.32
CA GLY A 353 -8.67 -1.36 -11.43
C GLY A 353 -8.25 0.09 -11.16
N ALA A 354 -8.05 0.48 -9.90
CA ALA A 354 -7.65 1.82 -9.45
C ALA A 354 -6.27 1.82 -8.75
N SER A 355 -5.48 0.78 -8.99
CA SER A 355 -4.17 0.57 -8.36
C SER A 355 -3.03 1.34 -9.04
N GLU A 356 -1.92 1.48 -8.33
CA GLU A 356 -0.77 2.30 -8.74
C GLU A 356 0.11 1.63 -9.82
N PHE A 357 -0.08 0.34 -10.10
CA PHE A 357 0.78 -0.45 -11.00
C PHE A 357 0.99 0.20 -12.38
N ALA A 358 -0.03 0.88 -12.90
CA ALA A 358 0.08 1.55 -14.20
C ALA A 358 0.98 2.80 -14.14
N GLY A 359 0.85 3.59 -13.06
CA GLY A 359 1.69 4.75 -12.82
C GLY A 359 3.16 4.34 -12.64
N GLU A 360 3.42 3.32 -11.82
CA GLU A 360 4.78 2.79 -11.61
C GLU A 360 5.41 2.24 -12.89
N ARG A 361 4.63 1.56 -13.74
CA ARG A 361 5.11 1.11 -15.05
C ARG A 361 5.49 2.27 -15.95
N LEU A 362 4.68 3.35 -15.96
CA LEU A 362 4.98 4.56 -16.71
C LEU A 362 6.26 5.23 -16.20
N VAL A 363 6.43 5.31 -14.88
CA VAL A 363 7.67 5.83 -14.26
C VAL A 363 8.88 4.99 -14.69
N GLY A 364 8.78 3.67 -14.66
CA GLY A 364 9.85 2.78 -15.13
C GLY A 364 10.19 2.98 -16.61
N ILE A 365 9.20 3.19 -17.48
CA ILE A 365 9.44 3.55 -18.89
C ILE A 365 10.16 4.89 -18.98
N LEU A 366 9.73 5.89 -18.21
CA LEU A 366 10.33 7.22 -18.21
C LEU A 366 11.78 7.21 -17.73
N GLN A 367 12.11 6.38 -16.74
CA GLN A 367 13.48 6.21 -16.23
C GLN A 367 14.42 5.56 -17.25
N ASN A 368 13.89 4.74 -18.16
CA ASN A 368 14.67 4.06 -19.20
C ASN A 368 14.98 4.97 -20.41
N PHE A 369 14.37 6.16 -20.52
CA PHE A 369 14.78 7.11 -21.54
C PHE A 369 16.20 7.61 -21.24
N LYS A 370 17.04 7.64 -22.28
CA LYS A 370 18.39 8.22 -22.19
C LYS A 370 18.24 9.67 -21.73
N LYS A 371 18.78 9.98 -20.55
CA LYS A 371 18.93 11.36 -20.09
C LYS A 371 19.99 11.98 -21.01
N ASN A 372 19.63 13.01 -21.78
CA ASN A 372 20.64 13.79 -22.48
C ASN A 372 21.67 14.28 -21.45
N SER A 373 22.93 14.19 -21.84
CA SER A 373 24.16 14.43 -21.11
C SER A 373 24.01 15.48 -20.00
N THR A 374 24.58 15.19 -18.83
CA THR A 374 24.94 16.21 -17.83
C THR A 374 25.43 17.46 -18.54
N PRO A 375 24.86 18.66 -18.29
CA PRO A 375 25.47 19.89 -18.74
C PRO A 375 26.90 19.88 -18.19
N SER A 376 27.89 19.93 -19.07
CA SER A 376 29.27 20.22 -18.69
C SER A 376 29.23 21.53 -17.90
N MET A 377 29.61 21.46 -16.62
CA MET A 377 29.78 22.64 -15.76
C MET A 377 30.76 23.62 -16.36
#